data_AF-A0A1A9T4G8-F1
#
_entry.id   AF-A0A1A9T4G8-F1
#
_cell.length_a   1.000
_cell.length_b   1.000
_cell.length_c   1.000
_cell.angle_alpha   90.00
_cell.angle_beta   90.00
_cell.angle_gamma   90.00
#
_symmetry.space_group_name_H-M   'P 1'
#
loop_
_entity.id
_entity.type
_entity.pdbx_description
1 polymer ?
#
loop_
_entity_poly.entity_id
_entity_poly.type
_entity_poly.pdbx_seq_one_letter_code
_entity_poly.pdbx_strand_id
1 'polypeptide(L)'
;MTFKAVSAIPNGVSLEEYVSKLTPEPTPKAAPSALDVQVSGTHYKNLKIQPVEYIHANNIPFAEGSVIKYVSRWRNKNGIKDLEKAKHFLELLIELERQNGTE
;
A
#
# COMPACT_ATOMS: atom_id res chain seq x y z
N MET A 1 -12.85 -35.93 -28.11
CA MET A 1 -11.71 -36.31 -27.27
C MET A 1 -12.25 -36.67 -25.90
N THR A 2 -12.29 -37.97 -25.60
CA THR A 2 -12.88 -38.55 -24.38
C THR A 2 -11.87 -38.41 -23.25
N PHE A 3 -12.22 -37.71 -22.17
CA PHE A 3 -11.36 -37.54 -20.99
C PHE A 3 -11.14 -38.92 -20.33
N LYS A 4 -9.96 -39.50 -20.56
CA LYS A 4 -9.39 -40.57 -19.72
C LYS A 4 -8.75 -39.91 -18.49
N ALA A 5 -9.48 -39.82 -17.40
CA ALA A 5 -8.91 -39.60 -16.06
C ALA A 5 -9.89 -40.04 -14.97
N VAL A 6 -10.27 -41.33 -14.95
CA VAL A 6 -10.93 -41.94 -13.78
C VAL A 6 -10.10 -43.15 -13.38
N SER A 7 -8.93 -42.91 -12.79
CA SER A 7 -8.04 -43.99 -12.33
C SER A 7 -7.40 -43.73 -10.97
N ALA A 8 -8.03 -42.96 -10.08
CA ALA A 8 -7.42 -42.73 -8.75
C ALA A 8 -8.38 -42.35 -7.61
N ILE A 9 -9.67 -42.69 -7.68
CA ILE A 9 -10.53 -42.56 -6.48
C ILE A 9 -10.20 -43.74 -5.56
N PRO A 10 -9.68 -43.51 -4.33
CA PRO A 10 -9.39 -44.59 -3.40
C PRO A 10 -10.66 -45.38 -3.06
N ASN A 11 -10.53 -46.70 -2.91
CA ASN A 11 -11.65 -47.56 -2.51
C ASN A 11 -12.24 -47.08 -1.17
N GLY A 12 -13.56 -46.87 -1.14
CA GLY A 12 -14.28 -46.41 0.04
C GLY A 12 -14.47 -44.89 0.15
N VAL A 13 -13.99 -44.10 -0.82
CA VAL A 13 -14.20 -42.65 -0.88
C VAL A 13 -15.24 -42.35 -1.95
N SER A 14 -16.28 -41.57 -1.62
CA SER A 14 -17.30 -41.18 -2.60
C SER A 14 -16.72 -40.18 -3.61
N LEU A 15 -17.33 -40.09 -4.80
CA LEU A 15 -16.98 -39.06 -5.78
C LEU A 15 -17.07 -37.65 -5.18
N GLU A 16 -18.07 -37.41 -4.33
CA GLU A 16 -18.29 -36.12 -3.67
C GLU A 16 -17.17 -35.80 -2.67
N GLU A 17 -16.73 -36.79 -1.88
CA GLU A 17 -15.62 -36.64 -0.93
C GLU A 17 -14.26 -36.49 -1.62
N TYR A 18 -14.07 -37.15 -2.77
CA TYR A 18 -12.86 -37.00 -3.56
C TYR A 18 -12.79 -35.62 -4.23
N VAL A 19 -13.91 -35.12 -4.77
CA VAL A 19 -13.99 -33.80 -5.38
C VAL A 19 -13.79 -32.69 -4.34
N SER A 20 -14.34 -32.81 -3.14
CA SER A 20 -14.14 -31.81 -2.07
C SER A 20 -12.67 -31.69 -1.62
N LYS A 21 -11.92 -32.79 -1.65
CA LYS A 21 -10.48 -32.82 -1.37
C LYS A 21 -9.62 -32.23 -2.49
N LEU A 22 -10.15 -32.19 -3.72
CA LEU A 22 -9.47 -31.62 -4.89
C LEU A 22 -9.79 -30.14 -5.10
N THR A 23 -10.87 -29.63 -4.52
CA THR A 23 -11.14 -28.20 -4.51
C THR A 23 -10.29 -27.56 -3.41
N PRO A 24 -9.32 -26.69 -3.73
CA PRO A 24 -8.70 -25.89 -2.70
C PRO A 24 -9.80 -25.08 -2.03
N GLU A 25 -9.91 -25.20 -0.70
CA GLU A 25 -10.73 -24.30 0.10
C GLU A 25 -10.43 -22.87 -0.35
N PRO A 26 -11.44 -22.01 -0.58
CA PRO A 26 -11.20 -20.62 -0.91
C PRO A 26 -10.36 -20.04 0.22
N THR A 27 -9.09 -19.75 -0.08
CA THR A 27 -8.18 -19.17 0.91
C THR A 27 -8.86 -17.92 1.46
N PRO A 28 -8.90 -17.72 2.80
CA PRO A 28 -9.47 -16.52 3.37
C PRO A 28 -8.87 -15.33 2.65
N LYS A 29 -9.72 -14.52 2.01
CA LYS A 29 -9.29 -13.26 1.39
C LYS A 29 -8.53 -12.51 2.48
N ALA A 30 -7.24 -12.29 2.27
CA ALA A 30 -6.39 -11.63 3.25
C ALA A 30 -7.09 -10.36 3.76
N ALA A 31 -7.03 -10.11 5.06
CA ALA A 31 -7.61 -8.91 5.65
C ALA A 31 -7.14 -7.67 4.85
N PRO A 32 -8.01 -6.68 4.59
CA PRO A 32 -7.63 -5.51 3.80
C PRO A 32 -6.41 -4.84 4.42
N SER A 33 -5.43 -4.49 3.58
CA SER A 33 -4.22 -3.81 4.04
C SER A 33 -4.58 -2.41 4.55
N ALA A 34 -3.78 -1.89 5.49
CA ALA A 34 -3.88 -0.48 5.86
C ALA A 34 -3.64 0.46 4.66
N LEU A 35 -2.92 0.00 3.62
CA LEU A 35 -2.75 0.73 2.36
C LEU A 35 -4.04 0.78 1.52
N ASP A 36 -4.96 -0.17 1.69
CA ASP A 36 -6.22 -0.21 0.94
C ASP A 36 -7.27 0.75 1.52
N VAL A 37 -7.03 1.25 2.74
CA VAL A 37 -8.00 2.04 3.51
C VAL A 37 -7.44 3.43 3.78
N GLN A 38 -8.16 4.47 3.35
CA GLN A 38 -7.90 5.85 3.76
C GLN A 38 -8.97 6.33 4.73
N VAL A 39 -8.57 6.73 5.93
CA VAL A 39 -9.48 7.39 6.88
C VAL A 39 -9.70 8.84 6.44
N SER A 40 -10.87 9.11 5.87
CA SER A 40 -11.34 10.41 5.37
C SER A 40 -10.65 10.95 4.10
N GLY A 41 -11.47 11.44 3.17
CA GLY A 41 -11.04 11.95 1.87
C GLY A 41 -10.52 10.85 0.93
N THR A 42 -9.91 11.26 -0.18
CA THR A 42 -9.47 10.35 -1.26
C THR A 42 -8.09 10.69 -1.83
N HIS A 43 -7.36 11.57 -1.16
CA HIS A 43 -6.17 12.24 -1.69
C HIS A 43 -4.89 11.38 -1.79
N TYR A 44 -4.88 10.15 -1.27
CA TYR A 44 -3.78 9.20 -1.46
C TYR A 44 -4.19 7.95 -2.23
N LYS A 45 -5.40 7.41 -2.00
CA LYS A 45 -5.86 6.16 -2.65
C LYS A 45 -5.92 6.20 -4.19
N ASN A 46 -5.97 7.41 -4.77
CA ASN A 46 -6.01 7.61 -6.22
C ASN A 46 -4.60 7.80 -6.83
N LEU A 47 -3.55 7.82 -6.01
CA LEU A 47 -2.18 7.93 -6.49
C LEU A 47 -1.68 6.56 -6.98
N LYS A 48 -0.81 6.56 -7.99
CA LYS A 48 -0.16 5.33 -8.47
C LYS A 48 0.72 4.68 -7.39
N ILE A 49 1.31 5.52 -6.54
CA ILE A 49 2.11 5.13 -5.37
C ILE A 49 1.70 6.08 -4.25
N GLN A 50 1.35 5.57 -3.08
CA GLN A 50 1.04 6.41 -1.93
C GLN A 50 2.34 6.96 -1.33
N PRO A 51 2.34 8.21 -0.81
CA PRO A 51 3.54 8.81 -0.24
C PRO A 51 4.21 7.94 0.82
N VAL A 52 3.44 7.26 1.66
CA VAL A 52 3.97 6.37 2.70
C VAL A 52 4.80 5.21 2.13
N GLU A 53 4.41 4.67 0.97
CA GLU A 53 5.13 3.57 0.32
C GLU A 53 6.51 4.05 -0.15
N TYR A 54 6.57 5.19 -0.86
CA TYR A 54 7.82 5.76 -1.33
C TYR A 54 8.74 6.21 -0.20
N ILE A 55 8.18 6.88 0.82
CA ILE A 55 8.92 7.36 1.99
C ILE A 55 9.53 6.19 2.76
N HIS A 56 8.74 5.13 3.00
CA HIS A 56 9.20 3.96 3.74
C HIS A 56 10.25 3.18 2.96
N ALA A 57 10.03 2.94 1.66
CA ALA A 57 10.96 2.19 0.82
C ALA A 57 12.35 2.84 0.70
N ASN A 58 12.44 4.17 0.85
CA ASN A 58 13.69 4.92 0.72
C ASN A 58 14.25 5.41 2.07
N ASN A 59 13.71 4.95 3.20
CA ASN A 59 14.13 5.36 4.55
C ASN A 59 14.16 6.90 4.73
N ILE A 60 13.19 7.60 4.15
CA ILE A 60 13.16 9.06 4.15
C ILE A 60 12.72 9.57 5.53
N PRO A 61 13.47 10.50 6.16
CA PRO A 61 13.12 11.04 7.46
C PRO A 61 11.84 11.90 7.45
N PHE A 62 11.42 12.31 8.64
CA PHE A 62 10.13 12.95 8.85
C PHE A 62 9.94 14.27 8.09
N ALA A 63 10.98 15.11 8.00
CA ALA A 63 10.89 16.43 7.40
C ALA A 63 10.65 16.33 5.89
N GLU A 64 11.52 15.61 5.19
CA GLU A 64 11.45 15.32 3.76
C GLU A 64 10.21 14.49 3.43
N GLY A 65 9.86 13.51 4.27
CA GLY A 65 8.62 12.75 4.13
C GLY A 65 7.37 13.63 4.23
N SER A 66 7.41 14.67 5.06
CA SER A 66 6.35 15.68 5.15
C SER A 66 6.29 16.54 3.89
N VAL A 67 7.42 16.90 3.30
CA VAL A 67 7.44 17.57 1.99
C VAL A 67 6.75 16.69 0.94
N ILE A 68 7.16 15.43 0.81
CA ILE A 68 6.62 14.47 -0.17
C ILE A 68 5.10 14.33 -0.01
N LYS A 69 4.59 14.06 1.21
CA LYS A 69 3.14 13.86 1.41
C LYS A 69 2.32 15.10 1.02
N TYR A 70 2.82 16.30 1.29
CA TYR A 70 2.12 17.55 0.96
C TYR A 70 2.14 17.83 -0.55
N VAL A 71 3.29 17.67 -1.22
CA VAL A 71 3.41 17.90 -2.67
C VAL A 71 2.69 16.83 -3.50
N SER A 72 2.49 15.62 -2.98
CA SER A 72 1.70 14.60 -3.69
C SER A 72 0.20 14.89 -3.65
N ARG A 73 -0.30 15.48 -2.56
CA ARG A 73 -1.76 15.54 -2.30
C ARG A 73 -2.41 16.91 -2.53
N TRP A 74 -1.62 17.97 -2.74
CA TRP A 74 -2.12 19.36 -2.67
C TRP A 74 -3.32 19.62 -3.60
N ARG A 75 -3.31 19.08 -4.83
CA ARG A 75 -4.42 19.24 -5.79
C ARG A 75 -5.73 18.62 -5.33
N ASN A 76 -5.66 17.59 -4.47
CA ASN A 76 -6.79 16.75 -4.08
C ASN A 76 -7.21 16.92 -2.61
N LYS A 77 -6.58 17.85 -1.86
CA LYS A 77 -6.88 18.05 -0.43
C LYS A 77 -7.04 19.53 -0.03
N ASN A 78 -5.94 20.26 0.12
CA ASN A 78 -5.96 21.61 0.70
C ASN A 78 -5.46 22.72 -0.25
N GLY A 79 -5.17 22.39 -1.51
CA GLY A 79 -4.63 23.34 -2.48
C GLY A 79 -3.29 23.93 -2.04
N ILE A 80 -3.13 25.24 -2.24
CA ILE A 80 -1.91 25.99 -1.94
C ILE A 80 -1.46 25.84 -0.47
N LYS A 81 -2.39 25.67 0.47
CA LYS A 81 -2.04 25.48 1.90
C LYS A 81 -1.17 24.25 2.16
N ASP A 82 -1.30 23.19 1.37
CA ASP A 82 -0.38 22.04 1.49
C ASP A 82 1.01 22.39 0.90
N LEU A 83 1.08 23.21 -0.16
CA LEU A 83 2.37 23.69 -0.69
C LEU A 83 3.09 24.62 0.30
N GLU A 84 2.36 25.48 1.01
CA GLU A 84 2.90 26.32 2.08
C GLU A 84 3.45 25.47 3.23
N LYS A 85 2.78 24.38 3.60
CA LYS A 85 3.30 23.41 4.58
C LYS A 85 4.56 22.71 4.09
N ALA A 86 4.61 22.32 2.81
CA ALA A 86 5.80 21.72 2.22
C ALA A 86 6.98 22.70 2.27
N LYS A 87 6.76 23.97 1.89
CA LYS A 87 7.75 25.05 1.99
C LYS A 87 8.27 25.19 3.42
N HIS A 88 7.37 25.25 4.41
CA HIS A 88 7.78 25.39 5.81
C HIS A 88 8.64 24.21 6.30
N PHE A 89 8.33 22.98 5.90
CA PHE A 89 9.16 21.83 6.24
C PHE A 89 10.55 21.86 5.60
N LEU A 90 10.68 22.41 4.40
CA LEU A 90 12.00 22.67 3.80
C LEU A 90 12.79 23.74 4.56
N GLU A 91 12.12 24.81 4.98
CA GLU A 91 12.74 25.87 5.80
C GLU A 91 13.26 25.30 7.14
N LEU A 92 12.45 24.48 7.82
CA LEU A 92 12.86 23.80 9.06
C LEU A 92 14.06 22.88 8.83
N LEU A 93 14.07 22.08 7.76
CA LEU A 93 15.18 21.18 7.46
C LEU A 93 16.47 21.96 7.20
N ILE A 94 16.40 23.05 6.41
CA ILE A 94 17.54 23.92 6.14
C ILE A 94 18.08 24.53 7.45
N GLU A 95 17.20 24.98 8.33
CA GLU A 95 17.62 25.56 9.62
C GLU A 95 18.33 24.54 10.51
N LEU A 96 17.77 23.34 10.64
CA LEU A 96 18.35 22.26 11.45
C LEU A 96 19.70 21.78 10.90
N GLU A 97 19.81 21.60 9.58
CA GLU A 97 21.07 21.18 8.93
C GLU A 97 22.16 22.24 9.07
N ARG A 98 21.82 23.53 8.94
CA ARG A 98 22.76 24.62 9.18
C ARG A 98 23.24 24.67 10.63
N GLN A 99 22.36 24.40 11.60
CA GLN A 99 22.74 24.30 13.01
C GLN A 99 23.69 23.12 13.27
N ASN A 100 23.55 22.05 12.49
CA ASN A 100 24.40 20.86 12.57
C ASN A 100 25.73 21.00 11.78
N GLY A 101 25.94 22.11 11.09
CA GLY A 101 27.17 22.38 10.32
C GLY A 101 27.23 21.66 8.96
N THR A 102 26.08 21.25 8.42
CA THR A 102 26.00 20.74 7.05
C THR A 102 26.04 21.94 6.08
N GLU A 103 27.15 22.10 5.35
CA GLU A 103 27.35 23.15 4.33
C GLU A 103 26.75 22.80 2.96
#